data_AF-A0A949KZW7-F1
#
_entry.id   AF-A0A949KZW7-F1
#
_cell.length_a   1.000
_cell.length_b   1.000
_cell.length_c   1.000
_cell.angle_alpha   90.00
_cell.angle_beta   90.00
_cell.angle_gamma   90.00
#
_symmetry.space_group_name_H-M   'P 1'
#
loop_
_entity.id
_entity.type
_entity.pdbx_description
1 polymer ?
#
loop_
_entity_poly.entity_id
_entity_poly.type
_entity_poly.pdbx_seq_one_letter_code
_entity_poly.pdbx_strand_id
1 'polypeptide(L)'
;MNLQNINYVNKLKDLLNAAESIALISHKDPDGDCLGSLLGFGHILHANGKSVKLYLEGEIPFNLRFLPDISKISNRPDSDIHYLVIVLDCSDDLYKHSPSNG
;
A
#
# COMPACT_ATOMS: atom_id res chain seq x y z
N MET A 1 22.90 7.26 9.28
CA MET A 1 21.51 6.75 9.38
C MET A 1 21.24 6.42 10.85
N ASN A 2 20.14 6.89 11.44
CA ASN A 2 19.86 6.72 12.88
C ASN A 2 19.53 5.25 13.21
N LEU A 3 19.97 4.74 14.37
CA LEU A 3 19.69 3.37 14.86
C LEU A 3 18.19 3.01 14.86
N GLN A 4 17.31 3.99 15.15
CA GLN A 4 15.86 3.79 15.09
C GLN A 4 15.38 3.43 13.66
N ASN A 5 15.94 4.07 12.63
CA ASN A 5 15.57 3.80 11.24
C ASN A 5 15.98 2.39 10.81
N ILE A 6 17.13 1.91 11.30
CA ILE A 6 17.60 0.54 11.02
C ILE A 6 16.62 -0.49 11.61
N ASN A 7 16.10 -0.23 12.81
CA ASN A 7 15.12 -1.13 13.46
C ASN A 7 13.80 -1.21 12.68
N TYR A 8 13.28 -0.09 12.18
CA TYR A 8 12.05 -0.09 11.38
C TYR A 8 12.22 -0.84 10.05
N VAL A 9 13.35 -0.62 9.37
CA VAL A 9 13.66 -1.33 8.11
C VAL A 9 13.76 -2.83 8.34
N ASN A 10 14.42 -3.27 9.42
CA ASN A 10 14.53 -4.69 9.74
C ASN A 10 13.16 -5.30 10.09
N LYS A 11 12.36 -4.60 10.90
CA LYS A 11 11.00 -5.04 11.24
C LYS A 11 10.12 -5.17 9.99
N LEU A 12 10.20 -4.23 9.06
CA LEU A 12 9.48 -4.32 7.79
C LEU A 12 9.96 -5.52 6.97
N LYS A 13 11.28 -5.75 6.87
CA LYS A 13 11.83 -6.93 6.18
C LYS A 13 11.30 -8.23 6.76
N ASP A 14 11.24 -8.36 8.09
CA ASP A 14 10.74 -9.56 8.74
C ASP A 14 9.25 -9.81 8.42
N LEU A 15 8.44 -8.74 8.45
CA LEU A 15 7.02 -8.81 8.07
C LEU A 15 6.85 -9.20 6.59
N LEU A 16 7.64 -8.61 5.69
CA LEU A 16 7.60 -8.91 4.26
C LEU A 16 8.04 -10.35 3.97
N ASN A 17 9.04 -10.85 4.70
CA ASN A 17 9.51 -12.23 4.55
C ASN A 17 8.42 -13.23 4.95
N ALA A 18 7.74 -12.98 6.08
CA ALA A 18 6.69 -13.85 6.59
C ALA A 18 5.36 -13.80 5.79
N ALA A 19 5.07 -12.68 5.12
CA ALA A 19 3.83 -12.50 4.38
C ALA A 19 3.84 -13.21 3.04
N GLU A 20 2.89 -14.13 2.79
CA GLU A 20 2.68 -14.73 1.45
C GLU A 20 1.67 -13.93 0.60
N SER A 21 0.71 -13.28 1.26
CA SER A 21 -0.33 -12.45 0.67
C SER A 21 -0.29 -11.04 1.26
N ILE A 22 -0.18 -10.02 0.40
CA ILE A 22 0.00 -8.62 0.78
C ILE A 22 -1.03 -7.75 0.06
N ALA A 23 -1.71 -6.89 0.81
CA ALA A 23 -2.50 -5.80 0.26
C ALA A 23 -1.69 -4.50 0.35
N LEU A 24 -1.55 -3.80 -0.78
CA LEU A 24 -1.03 -2.45 -0.82
C LEU A 24 -2.20 -1.48 -1.05
N ILE A 25 -2.25 -0.43 -0.24
CA ILE A 25 -3.33 0.56 -0.26
C ILE A 25 -2.70 1.95 -0.32
N SER A 26 -3.33 2.87 -1.04
CA SER A 26 -2.97 4.30 -1.01
C SER A 26 -4.21 5.18 -0.79
N HIS A 27 -3.98 6.47 -0.54
CA HIS A 27 -5.03 7.46 -0.27
C HIS A 27 -5.92 7.76 -1.49
N LYS A 28 -7.06 8.40 -1.23
CA LYS A 28 -8.15 8.61 -2.20
C LYS A 28 -7.89 9.59 -3.34
N ASP A 29 -6.89 10.45 -3.19
CA ASP A 29 -6.59 11.56 -4.10
C ASP A 29 -5.24 11.32 -4.80
N PRO A 30 -5.10 10.25 -5.61
CA PRO A 30 -3.82 9.77 -6.11
C PRO A 30 -3.09 10.80 -6.97
N ASP A 31 -1.83 11.05 -6.64
CA ASP A 31 -0.89 11.71 -7.54
C ASP A 31 0.12 10.70 -8.14
N GLY A 32 1.17 11.23 -8.77
CA GLY A 32 2.22 10.40 -9.36
C GLY A 32 3.02 9.60 -8.34
N ASP A 33 3.21 10.11 -7.11
CA ASP A 33 3.97 9.42 -6.06
C ASP A 33 3.14 8.28 -5.47
N CYS A 34 1.85 8.54 -5.19
CA CYS A 34 0.89 7.53 -4.76
C CYS A 34 0.84 6.33 -5.72
N LEU A 35 0.57 6.58 -7.01
CA LEU A 35 0.45 5.49 -8.00
C LEU A 35 1.80 4.84 -8.32
N GLY A 36 2.86 5.64 -8.37
CA GLY A 36 4.23 5.15 -8.60
C GLY A 36 4.70 4.24 -7.47
N SER A 37 4.49 4.63 -6.22
CA SER A 37 4.82 3.83 -5.03
C SER A 37 4.00 2.55 -4.98
N LEU A 38 2.69 2.63 -5.26
CA LEU A 38 1.79 1.47 -5.26
C LEU A 38 2.17 0.43 -6.31
N LEU A 39 2.34 0.85 -7.57
CA LEU A 39 2.72 -0.04 -8.67
C LEU A 39 4.17 -0.52 -8.53
N GLY A 40 5.10 0.38 -8.23
CA GLY A 40 6.52 0.06 -8.11
C GLY A 40 6.79 -0.95 -6.99
N PHE A 41 6.21 -0.74 -5.82
CA PHE A 41 6.37 -1.68 -4.72
C PHE A 41 5.63 -3.00 -4.99
N GLY A 42 4.43 -2.93 -5.58
CA GLY A 42 3.69 -4.10 -6.03
C GLY A 42 4.51 -5.00 -6.98
N HIS A 43 5.18 -4.40 -7.97
CA HIS A 43 6.06 -5.13 -8.89
C HIS A 43 7.24 -5.79 -8.20
N ILE A 44 7.89 -5.09 -7.25
CA ILE A 44 9.00 -5.66 -6.49
C ILE A 44 8.52 -6.86 -5.68
N LEU A 45 7.41 -6.75 -4.95
CA LEU A 45 6.88 -7.84 -4.13
C LEU A 45 6.44 -9.04 -4.99
N HIS A 46 5.77 -8.79 -6.12
CA HIS A 46 5.41 -9.84 -7.07
C HIS A 46 6.65 -10.54 -7.65
N ALA A 47 7.69 -9.79 -8.02
CA ALA A 47 8.96 -10.35 -8.49
C ALA A 47 9.68 -11.20 -7.43
N ASN A 48 9.37 -10.98 -6.14
CA ASN A 48 9.85 -11.79 -5.01
C ASN A 48 8.88 -12.94 -4.66
N GLY A 49 7.96 -13.29 -5.55
CA GLY A 49 7.05 -14.44 -5.40
C GLY A 49 5.89 -14.24 -4.43
N LYS A 50 5.60 -12.99 -4.03
CA LYS A 50 4.47 -12.68 -3.16
C LYS A 50 3.19 -12.52 -3.98
N SER A 51 2.06 -12.91 -3.39
CA SER A 51 0.74 -12.56 -3.92
C SER A 51 0.39 -11.14 -3.47
N VAL A 52 0.19 -10.23 -4.42
CA VAL A 52 -0.01 -8.81 -4.13
C VAL A 52 -1.30 -8.30 -4.77
N LYS A 53 -2.13 -7.64 -3.96
CA LYS A 53 -3.30 -6.90 -4.42
C LYS A 53 -3.08 -5.40 -4.21
N LEU A 54 -3.49 -4.61 -5.20
CA LEU A 54 -3.35 -3.16 -5.20
C LEU A 54 -4.72 -2.53 -5.07
N TYR A 55 -4.90 -1.67 -4.07
CA TYR A 55 -6.15 -0.96 -3.84
C TYR A 55 -5.95 0.54 -3.79
N LEU A 56 -6.95 1.24 -4.30
CA LEU A 56 -7.01 2.69 -4.27
C LEU A 56 -8.45 3.13 -4.08
N GLU A 57 -8.71 3.88 -3.01
CA GLU A 57 -10.03 4.43 -2.73
C GLU A 57 -10.27 5.71 -3.57
N GLY A 58 -10.22 5.62 -4.90
CA GLY A 58 -10.31 6.82 -5.74
C GLY A 58 -10.34 6.55 -7.23
N GLU A 59 -10.53 7.62 -8.01
CA GLU A 59 -10.40 7.57 -9.46
C GLU A 59 -8.97 7.85 -9.89
N ILE A 60 -8.50 7.08 -10.86
CA ILE A 60 -7.16 7.28 -11.44
C ILE A 60 -7.21 8.46 -12.42
N PRO A 61 -6.41 9.53 -12.19
CA PRO A 61 -6.37 10.72 -13.03
C PRO A 61 -6.05 10.36 -14.47
N PHE A 62 -6.74 10.97 -15.43
CA PHE A 62 -6.58 10.65 -16.86
C PHE A 62 -5.12 10.75 -17.32
N ASN A 63 -4.40 11.77 -16.86
CA ASN A 63 -3.00 12.00 -17.15
C ASN A 63 -2.04 10.96 -16.55
N LEU A 64 -2.50 10.07 -15.67
CA LEU A 64 -1.70 9.00 -15.05
C LEU A 64 -2.12 7.59 -15.51
N ARG A 65 -3.17 7.47 -16.35
CA ARG A 65 -3.63 6.19 -16.91
C ARG A 65 -2.65 5.55 -17.91
N PHE A 66 -1.58 6.26 -18.28
CA PHE A 66 -0.50 5.71 -19.09
C PHE A 66 0.46 4.80 -18.30
N LEU A 67 0.39 4.83 -16.96
CA LEU A 67 1.28 4.03 -16.12
C LEU A 67 1.08 2.52 -16.42
N PRO A 68 2.18 1.75 -16.50
CA PRO A 68 2.09 0.33 -16.76
C PRO A 68 1.32 -0.36 -15.65
N ASP A 69 0.49 -1.34 -16.00
CA ASP A 69 -0.28 -2.16 -15.05
C ASP A 69 -1.27 -1.38 -14.17
N ILE A 70 -1.59 -0.14 -14.52
CA ILE A 70 -2.56 0.70 -13.80
C ILE A 70 -3.95 0.04 -13.68
N SER A 71 -4.32 -0.83 -14.63
CA SER A 71 -5.56 -1.60 -14.63
C SER A 71 -5.61 -2.72 -13.58
N LYS A 72 -4.47 -3.05 -12.94
CA LYS A 72 -4.40 -4.00 -11.83
C LYS A 72 -4.86 -3.40 -10.50
N ILE A 73 -4.98 -2.07 -10.41
CA ILE A 73 -5.47 -1.39 -9.22
C ILE A 73 -6.98 -1.58 -9.13
N SER A 74 -7.45 -2.14 -8.02
CA SER A 74 -8.86 -2.29 -7.72
C SER A 74 -9.34 -1.13 -6.83
N ASN A 75 -10.53 -0.62 -7.11
CA ASN A 75 -11.19 0.35 -6.23
C ASN A 75 -12.06 -0.30 -5.14
N ARG A 76 -12.04 -1.63 -5.05
CA ARG A 76 -12.79 -2.40 -4.06
C ARG A 76 -11.88 -3.47 -3.45
N PRO A 77 -11.73 -3.50 -2.12
CA PRO A 77 -11.17 -4.67 -1.46
C PRO A 77 -12.11 -5.86 -1.66
N ASP A 78 -11.53 -6.97 -2.11
CA ASP A 78 -12.15 -8.29 -2.15
C ASP A 78 -12.32 -8.82 -0.71
N SER A 79 -13.05 -9.92 -0.55
CA SER A 79 -13.21 -10.62 0.73
C SER A 79 -11.96 -11.42 1.15
N ASP A 80 -10.83 -11.20 0.49
CA ASP A 80 -9.58 -11.93 0.72
C ASP A 80 -8.97 -11.51 2.06
N ILE A 81 -8.51 -12.49 2.83
CA ILE A 81 -7.75 -12.24 4.06
C ILE A 81 -6.28 -12.12 3.67
N HIS A 82 -5.72 -10.93 3.88
CA HIS A 82 -4.30 -10.67 3.66
C HIS A 82 -3.51 -10.85 4.94
N TYR A 83 -2.32 -11.43 4.84
CA TYR A 83 -1.42 -11.59 5.98
C TYR A 83 -0.85 -10.22 6.41
N LEU A 84 -0.56 -9.36 5.44
CA LEU A 84 0.00 -8.03 5.67
C LEU A 84 -0.72 -6.99 4.83
N VAL A 85 -1.09 -5.87 5.45
CA VAL A 85 -1.60 -4.67 4.78
C VAL A 85 -0.57 -3.57 4.94
N ILE A 86 -0.19 -2.93 3.83
CA ILE A 86 0.74 -1.81 3.82
C ILE A 86 0.04 -0.61 3.20
N VAL A 87 0.01 0.49 3.94
CA VAL A 87 -0.51 1.76 3.47
C VAL A 87 0.67 2.61 3.00
N LEU A 88 0.62 3.05 1.75
CA LEU A 88 1.63 3.89 1.11
C LEU A 88 1.07 5.31 0.95
N ASP A 89 1.97 6.29 0.96
CA ASP A 89 1.66 7.70 0.67
C ASP A 89 0.42 8.24 1.40
N CYS A 90 0.30 7.90 2.68
CA CYS A 90 -0.78 8.37 3.53
C CYS A 90 -0.21 9.28 4.60
N SER A 91 -0.57 10.55 4.54
CA SER A 91 -0.21 11.57 5.54
C SER A 91 -1.38 11.94 6.46
N ASP A 92 -2.51 11.21 6.37
CA ASP A 92 -3.72 11.55 7.10
C ASP A 92 -3.61 11.20 8.60
N ASP A 93 -3.83 12.20 9.45
CA ASP A 93 -3.92 12.12 10.92
C ASP A 93 -5.24 11.48 11.43
N LEU A 94 -6.01 10.80 10.57
CA LEU A 94 -7.39 10.38 10.88
C LEU A 94 -7.52 9.23 11.90
N TYR A 95 -6.44 8.83 12.55
CA TYR A 95 -6.47 8.13 13.85
C TYR A 95 -6.49 9.12 15.04
N LYS A 96 -7.31 10.17 14.98
CA LYS A 96 -7.79 10.78 16.23
C LYS A 96 -8.79 9.81 16.84
N HIS A 97 -8.35 9.08 17.85
CA HIS A 97 -9.19 8.43 18.84
C HIS A 97 -10.23 9.46 19.29
N SER A 98 -11.43 9.46 18.70
CA SER A 98 -12.57 10.04 19.40
C SER A 98 -12.83 9.08 20.54
N PRO A 99 -12.66 9.48 21.82
CA PRO A 99 -13.21 8.67 22.89
C PRO A 99 -14.70 8.58 22.61
N SER A 100 -15.22 7.36 22.55
CA SER A 100 -16.64 7.10 22.55
C SER A 100 -17.23 7.78 23.79
N ASN A 101 -17.82 8.96 23.61
CA ASN A 101 -18.81 9.48 24.53
C ASN A 101 -20.12 8.80 24.15
N GLY A 102 -20.47 7.77 24.91
CA GLY A 102 -21.68 6.98 24.82
C GLY A 102 -21.65 5.87 25.83
#